data_AF-A0A529KTK6-F1
#
_entry.id   AF-A0A529KTK6-F1
#
_cell.length_a   1.000
_cell.length_b   1.000
_cell.length_c   1.000
_cell.angle_alpha   90.00
_cell.angle_beta   90.00
_cell.angle_gamma   90.00
#
_symmetry.space_group_name_H-M   'P 1'
#
loop_
_entity.id
_entity.type
_entity.pdbx_description
1 polymer ?
#
loop_
_entity_poly.entity_id
_entity_poly.type
_entity_poly.pdbx_seq_one_letter_code
_entity_poly.pdbx_strand_id
1 'polypeptide(L)'
;YTTVVRAVPELVLILLLYYAGTDLINQVLAAMGYQRIDISGLAAGIFVLGVVQGAYSTEVIRGAILSIPQGQIEAARAYGMPPG
;
A
#
# COMPACT_ATOMS: atom_id res chain seq x y z
N TYR A 1 11.41 24.66 -2.36
CA TYR A 1 10.74 23.94 -3.46
C TYR A 1 11.16 22.46 -3.63
N THR A 2 12.04 21.93 -2.78
CA THR A 2 12.33 20.49 -2.54
C THR A 2 11.68 19.99 -1.23
N THR A 3 10.71 20.74 -0.69
CA THR A 3 10.78 21.13 0.72
C THR A 3 9.75 20.46 1.64
N VAL A 4 8.83 19.66 1.12
CA VAL A 4 7.99 18.82 1.98
C VAL A 4 8.10 17.38 1.51
N VAL A 5 7.68 17.03 0.30
CA VAL A 5 7.19 15.68 -0.05
C VAL A 5 8.26 14.62 -0.45
N ARG A 6 9.51 14.83 0.00
CA ARG A 6 10.34 13.75 0.56
C ARG A 6 9.97 13.53 2.05
N ALA A 7 8.73 13.83 2.44
CA ALA A 7 8.34 14.33 3.77
C ALA A 7 8.53 13.32 4.89
N VAL A 8 8.36 12.05 4.53
CA VAL A 8 8.88 10.92 5.26
C VAL A 8 9.65 10.17 4.18
N PRO A 9 10.98 10.05 4.27
CA PRO A 9 11.72 9.22 3.34
C PRO A 9 11.02 7.86 3.23
N GLU A 10 10.90 7.29 2.03
CA GLU A 10 10.29 5.96 1.86
C GLU A 10 10.95 4.95 2.81
N LEU A 11 12.27 5.10 3.01
CA LEU A 11 13.04 4.41 4.04
C LEU A 11 12.49 4.57 5.45
N VAL A 12 12.08 5.77 5.87
CA VAL A 12 11.47 6.01 7.19
C VAL A 12 10.10 5.33 7.28
N LEU A 13 9.31 5.31 6.21
CA LEU A 13 8.02 4.63 6.21
C LEU A 13 8.21 3.10 6.32
N ILE A 14 9.22 2.57 5.63
CA ILE A 14 9.64 1.17 5.74
C ILE A 14 10.13 0.86 7.16
N LEU A 15 10.97 1.71 7.75
CA LEU A 15 11.45 1.54 9.12
C LEU A 15 10.32 1.59 10.14
N LEU A 16 9.39 2.54 9.99
CA LEU A 16 8.25 2.68 10.87
C LEU A 16 7.35 1.45 10.77
N LEU A 17 7.00 0.99 9.57
CA LEU A 17 6.22 -0.24 9.40
C LEU A 17 6.97 -1.48 9.89
N TYR A 18 8.29 -1.53 9.76
CA TYR A 18 9.10 -2.63 10.29
C TYR A 18 9.02 -2.70 11.81
N TYR A 19 9.37 -1.62 12.51
CA TYR A 19 9.42 -1.60 13.98
C TYR A 19 8.03 -1.56 14.61
N ALA A 20 7.15 -0.68 14.13
CA ALA A 20 5.78 -0.59 14.64
C ALA A 20 4.98 -1.83 14.26
N GLY A 21 5.16 -2.38 13.06
CA GLY A 21 4.45 -3.59 12.63
C GLY A 21 4.84 -4.82 13.46
N THR A 22 6.13 -5.04 13.69
CA THR A 22 6.59 -6.16 14.55
C THR A 22 6.15 -6.00 16.00
N ASP A 23 6.18 -4.77 16.53
CA ASP A 23 5.70 -4.53 17.90
C ASP A 23 4.17 -4.70 18.00
N LEU A 24 3.41 -4.20 17.04
CA LEU A 24 1.95 -4.29 17.01
C LEU A 24 1.48 -5.74 16.89
N ILE A 25 2.15 -6.55 16.06
CA ILE A 25 1.90 -8.01 16.01
C ILE A 25 2.15 -8.65 17.37
N ASN A 26 3.25 -8.30 18.02
CA ASN A 26 3.59 -8.85 19.34
C ASN A 26 2.65 -8.37 20.45
N GLN A 27 2.16 -7.13 20.39
CA GLN A 27 1.14 -6.62 21.31
C GLN A 27 -0.19 -7.38 21.14
N VAL A 28 -0.60 -7.61 19.90
CA VAL A 28 -1.81 -8.39 19.58
C VAL A 28 -1.66 -9.84 20.08
N LEU A 29 -0.51 -10.47 19.84
CA LEU A 29 -0.21 -11.81 20.36
C LEU A 29 -0.24 -11.87 21.89
N ALA A 30 0.37 -10.89 22.56
CA ALA A 30 0.36 -10.79 24.02
C ALA A 30 -1.05 -10.58 24.57
N ALA A 31 -1.88 -9.75 23.92
CA ALA A 31 -3.28 -9.56 24.29
C ALA A 31 -4.11 -10.85 24.16
N MET A 32 -3.70 -11.75 23.26
CA MET A 32 -4.28 -13.09 23.09
C MET A 32 -3.65 -14.16 24.00
N GLY A 33 -2.70 -13.78 24.87
CA GLY A 33 -2.03 -14.68 25.82
C GLY A 33 -0.86 -15.48 25.23
N TYR A 34 -0.42 -15.16 24.01
CA TYR A 34 0.74 -15.80 23.38
C TYR A 34 2.05 -15.13 23.80
N GLN A 35 3.13 -15.90 23.76
CA GLN A 35 4.47 -15.36 23.95
C GLN A 35 4.93 -14.54 22.75
N ARG A 36 5.85 -13.61 23.00
CA ARG A 36 6.45 -12.76 21.98
C ARG A 36 7.17 -13.64 20.95
N ILE A 37 6.96 -13.36 19.68
CA ILE A 37 7.63 -14.05 18.58
C ILE A 37 8.70 -13.14 17.97
N ASP A 38 9.83 -13.75 17.63
CA ASP A 38 10.87 -13.07 16.88
C ASP A 38 10.59 -13.20 15.39
N ILE A 39 10.32 -12.07 14.75
CA ILE A 39 9.96 -12.02 13.33
C ILE A 39 11.25 -11.84 12.54
N SER A 40 11.52 -12.75 11.60
CA SER A 40 12.68 -12.65 10.71
C SER A 40 12.70 -11.29 9.99
N GLY A 41 13.83 -10.59 10.11
CA GLY A 41 13.98 -9.26 9.51
C GLY A 41 13.81 -9.27 7.99
N LEU A 42 14.18 -10.36 7.31
CA LEU A 42 13.95 -10.54 5.88
C LEU A 42 12.46 -10.68 5.55
N ALA A 43 11.72 -11.47 6.34
CA ALA A 43 10.28 -11.66 6.13
C ALA A 43 9.50 -10.37 6.40
N ALA A 44 9.84 -9.66 7.48
CA ALA A 44 9.28 -8.36 7.79
C ALA A 44 9.60 -7.33 6.69
N GLY A 45 10.85 -7.30 6.19
CA GLY A 45 11.24 -6.43 5.09
C GLY A 45 10.44 -6.69 3.80
N ILE A 46 10.28 -7.96 3.40
CA ILE A 46 9.46 -8.33 2.23
C ILE A 46 8.00 -7.88 2.43
N PHE A 47 7.43 -8.12 3.60
CA PHE A 47 6.05 -7.73 3.91
C PHE A 47 5.87 -6.22 3.80
N VAL A 48 6.75 -5.44 4.43
CA VAL A 48 6.69 -3.98 4.41
C VAL A 48 6.82 -3.44 3.00
N LEU A 49 7.78 -3.94 2.22
CA LEU A 49 7.93 -3.55 0.81
C LEU A 49 6.68 -3.90 0.00
N GLY A 50 6.12 -5.09 0.18
CA GLY A 50 4.89 -5.51 -0.50
C GLY A 50 3.71 -4.59 -0.20
N VAL A 51 3.54 -4.18 1.05
CA VAL A 51 2.47 -3.25 1.46
C VAL A 51 2.68 -1.88 0.84
N VAL A 52 3.89 -1.31 0.94
CA VAL A 52 4.19 0.03 0.42
C VAL A 52 4.03 0.07 -1.10
N GLN A 53 4.60 -0.90 -1.81
CA GLN A 53 4.52 -0.96 -3.27
C GLN A 53 3.10 -1.31 -3.74
N GLY A 54 2.36 -2.13 -3.00
CA GLY A 54 0.96 -2.45 -3.29
C GLY A 54 0.04 -1.23 -3.16
N ALA A 55 0.24 -0.41 -2.12
CA ALA A 55 -0.49 0.84 -1.94
C ALA A 55 -0.20 1.83 -3.08
N TYR A 56 1.07 1.98 -3.46
CA TYR A 56 1.47 2.83 -4.58
C TYR A 56 0.86 2.35 -5.91
N SER A 57 0.91 1.04 -6.17
CA SER A 57 0.32 0.44 -7.37
C SER A 57 -1.18 0.68 -7.45
N THR A 58 -1.89 0.60 -6.32
CA THR A 58 -3.34 0.87 -6.26
C THR A 58 -3.66 2.31 -6.67
N GLU A 59 -2.89 3.29 -6.20
CA GLU A 59 -3.08 4.69 -6.58
C GLU A 59 -2.74 4.94 -8.06
N VAL A 60 -1.73 4.26 -8.59
CA VAL A 60 -1.38 4.31 -10.02
C VAL A 60 -2.52 3.76 -10.87
N ILE A 61 -3.07 2.59 -10.52
CA ILE A 61 -4.20 1.99 -11.25
C ILE A 61 -5.44 2.88 -11.16
N ARG A 62 -5.74 3.41 -9.98
CA ARG A 62 -6.84 4.35 -9.77
C ARG A 62 -6.67 5.61 -10.62
N GLY A 63 -5.47 6.20 -10.63
CA GLY A 63 -5.14 7.35 -11.47
C GLY A 63 -5.27 7.04 -12.96
N ALA A 64 -4.83 5.85 -13.39
CA ALA A 64 -4.98 5.40 -14.77
C ALA A 64 -6.46 5.30 -15.18
N ILE A 65 -7.30 4.66 -14.37
CA ILE A 65 -8.75 4.55 -14.64
C ILE A 65 -9.40 5.96 -14.71
N LEU A 66 -9.08 6.85 -13.78
CA LEU A 66 -9.64 8.20 -13.74
C LEU A 66 -9.15 9.10 -14.88
N SER A 67 -8.00 8.78 -15.50
CA SER A 67 -7.46 9.53 -16.63
C SER A 67 -8.13 9.21 -17.98
N ILE A 68 -8.99 8.19 -18.03
CA ILE A 68 -9.72 7.82 -19.25
C ILE A 68 -10.72 8.93 -19.59
N PRO A 69 -10.66 9.53 -20.80
CA PRO A 69 -11.61 10.56 -21.20
C PRO A 69 -13.04 10.03 -21.27
N GLN A 70 -14.02 10.82 -20.82
CA GLN A 70 -15.43 10.44 -20.82
C GLN A 70 -15.94 10.04 -22.22
N GLY A 71 -15.46 10.68 -23.29
CA GLY A 71 -15.83 10.34 -24.66
C GLY A 71 -15.48 8.90 -25.08
N GLN A 72 -14.45 8.29 -24.49
CA GLN A 72 -14.13 6.88 -24.71
C GLN A 72 -15.16 5.96 -24.04
N ILE A 73 -15.64 6.32 -22.85
CA ILE A 73 -16.69 5.61 -22.13
C ILE A 73 -18.03 5.73 -22.88
N GLU A 74 -18.33 6.91 -23.41
CA GLU A 74 -19.54 7.15 -24.22
C GLU A 74 -19.50 6.41 -25.56
N ALA A 75 -18.35 6.37 -26.24
CA ALA A 75 -18.16 5.59 -27.47
C ALA A 75 -18.34 4.09 -27.24
N ALA A 76 -17.80 3.55 -26.13
CA ALA A 76 -18.00 2.15 -25.74
C ALA A 76 -19.48 1.82 -25.52
N ARG A 77 -20.23 2.70 -24.84
CA ARG A 77 -21.68 2.56 -24.66
C ARG A 77 -22.44 2.63 -25.98
N ALA A 78 -22.05 3.55 -26.89
CA ALA A 78 -22.65 3.66 -28.21
C ALA A 78 -22.43 2.40 -29.07
N TYR A 79 -21.32 1.69 -28.86
CA TYR A 79 -21.03 0.40 -29.49
C TYR A 79 -21.70 -0.80 -28.80
N GLY A 80 -22.56 -0.57 -27.80
CA GLY A 80 -23.31 -1.61 -27.11
C GLY A 80 -22.52 -2.34 -26.02
N MET A 81 -21.37 -1.82 -25.57
CA MET A 81 -20.67 -2.41 -24.42
C MET A 81 -21.42 -2.08 -23.11
N PRO A 82 -21.74 -3.09 -22.28
CA PRO A 82 -22.38 -2.86 -20.99
C PRO A 82 -21.41 -2.13 -20.04
N PRO A 83 -21.91 -1.29 -19.10
CA PRO A 83 -21.06 -0.67 -18.09
C PRO A 83 -20.45 -1.75 -17.17
N GLY A 84 -19.12 -1.73 -17.03
CA GLY A 84 -18.38 -2.49 -16.02
C GLY A 84 -18.23 -1.71 -14.73
#